data_AF-A0A8R1EXN0-F1
#
_entry.id   AF-A0A8R1EXN0-F1
#
_cell.length_a   1.000
_cell.length_b   1.000
_cell.length_c   1.000
_cell.angle_alpha   90.00
_cell.angle_beta   90.00
_cell.angle_gamma   90.00
#
_symmetry.space_group_name_H-M   'P 1'
#
loop_
_entity.id
_entity.type
_entity.pdbx_description
1 polymer ?
#
loop_
_entity_poly.entity_id
_entity_poly.type
_entity_poly.pdbx_seq_one_letter_code
_entity_poly.pdbx_strand_id
1 'polypeptide(L)'
;MYLFAQIVLKMCTFQFTIEEDLQIVPLDPLSLQTRGTLLKQVASRLKRDLEVDGIVLAEANEMVTELEENLQKSSGPSRKKFEEVLRSDNDCELVRNLRNAMPDAVVTPKLHLVAAHLVPYLRANQSWGRLTEQSIEAFHALFNTLNCL
;
A
#
# COMPACT_ATOMS: atom_id res chain seq x y z
N MET A 1 3.86 4.75 -12.28
CA MET A 1 5.00 4.44 -13.19
C MET A 1 6.29 5.15 -12.75
N TYR A 2 6.24 6.40 -12.26
CA TYR A 2 7.42 7.16 -11.79
C TYR A 2 8.16 6.56 -10.58
N LEU A 3 7.45 5.98 -9.61
CA LEU A 3 8.08 5.43 -8.39
C LEU A 3 8.92 4.17 -8.70
N PHE A 4 8.46 3.32 -9.62
CA PHE A 4 9.20 2.14 -10.05
C PHE A 4 10.46 2.54 -10.83
N ALA A 5 10.35 3.58 -11.68
CA ALA A 5 11.51 4.14 -12.37
C ALA A 5 12.53 4.76 -11.41
N GLN A 6 12.10 5.44 -10.33
CA GLN A 6 13.00 5.97 -9.31
C GLN A 6 13.69 4.89 -8.48
N ILE A 7 12.98 3.80 -8.14
CA ILE A 7 13.57 2.67 -7.42
C ILE A 7 14.61 1.96 -8.30
N VAL A 8 14.28 1.71 -9.57
CA VAL A 8 15.22 1.11 -10.53
C VAL A 8 16.41 2.05 -10.79
N LEU A 9 16.20 3.37 -10.91
CA LEU A 9 17.31 4.32 -11.03
C LEU A 9 18.20 4.31 -9.79
N LYS A 10 17.63 4.26 -8.57
CA LYS A 10 18.38 4.17 -7.31
C LYS A 10 19.14 2.86 -7.18
N MET A 11 18.56 1.73 -7.60
CA MET A 11 19.26 0.45 -7.59
C MET A 11 20.37 0.39 -8.65
N CYS A 12 20.13 0.91 -9.86
CA CYS A 12 21.15 1.00 -10.90
C CYS A 12 22.27 1.97 -10.53
N THR A 13 21.98 3.12 -9.92
CA THR A 13 23.03 4.03 -9.41
C THR A 13 23.80 3.37 -8.28
N PHE A 14 23.14 2.72 -7.31
CA PHE A 14 23.82 2.00 -6.23
C PHE A 14 24.75 0.88 -6.76
N GLN A 15 24.33 0.18 -7.80
CA GLN A 15 25.12 -0.87 -8.44
C GLN A 15 26.30 -0.30 -9.26
N PHE A 16 26.11 0.86 -9.90
CA PHE A 16 27.16 1.56 -10.64
C PHE A 16 28.21 2.21 -9.71
N THR A 17 27.81 2.75 -8.55
CA THR A 17 28.76 3.30 -7.56
C THR A 17 29.61 2.21 -6.91
N ILE A 18 29.09 0.97 -6.78
CA ILE A 18 29.87 -0.16 -6.26
C ILE A 18 30.91 -0.64 -7.28
N GLU A 19 30.62 -0.56 -8.58
CA GLU A 19 31.57 -0.99 -9.62
C GLU A 19 32.66 0.04 -9.94
N GLU A 20 32.39 1.35 -9.89
CA GLU A 20 33.40 2.37 -10.21
C GLU A 20 34.33 2.74 -9.04
N ASP A 21 33.87 2.67 -7.77
CA ASP A 21 34.72 3.00 -6.60
C ASP A 21 35.55 1.81 -6.10
N LEU A 22 35.29 0.60 -6.61
CA LEU A 22 36.11 -0.58 -6.34
C LEU A 22 37.18 -0.73 -7.41
N GLN A 23 38.10 0.24 -7.47
CA GLN A 23 39.46 -0.06 -7.92
C GLN A 23 40.02 -1.11 -6.96
N ILE A 24 39.81 -2.39 -7.30
CA ILE A 24 40.49 -3.52 -6.68
C ILE A 24 41.95 -3.39 -7.11
N VAL A 25 42.69 -2.59 -6.35
CA VAL A 25 44.16 -2.54 -6.37
C VAL A 25 44.64 -4.00 -6.27
N PRO A 26 45.67 -4.41 -7.05
CA PRO A 26 46.17 -5.77 -7.03
C PRO A 26 46.40 -6.22 -5.59
N LEU A 27 46.03 -7.46 -5.30
CA LEU A 27 46.10 -8.07 -3.98
C LEU A 27 47.56 -8.31 -3.57
N ASP A 28 48.35 -7.25 -3.45
CA ASP A 28 49.56 -7.27 -2.65
C ASP A 28 49.16 -7.65 -1.22
N PRO A 29 49.97 -8.42 -0.48
CA PRO A 29 49.63 -8.81 0.89
C PRO A 29 49.55 -7.55 1.76
N LEU A 30 48.33 -7.01 1.86
CA LEU A 30 48.01 -5.85 2.67
C LEU A 30 48.47 -6.11 4.10
N SER A 31 49.25 -5.18 4.63
CA SER A 31 49.68 -5.25 6.02
C SER A 31 48.45 -5.36 6.94
N LEU A 32 48.63 -6.03 8.07
CA LEU A 32 47.56 -6.22 9.06
C LEU A 32 46.97 -4.87 9.53
N GLN A 33 47.78 -3.81 9.52
CA GLN A 33 47.36 -2.44 9.77
C GLN A 33 46.43 -1.90 8.68
N THR A 34 46.75 -2.10 7.40
CA THR A 34 45.92 -1.62 6.28
C THR A 34 44.56 -2.32 6.23
N ARG A 35 44.49 -3.61 6.59
CA ARG A 35 43.22 -4.32 6.74
C ARG A 35 42.41 -3.79 7.92
N GLY A 36 43.08 -3.47 9.03
CA GLY A 36 42.43 -2.87 10.20
C GLY A 36 41.83 -1.49 9.92
N THR A 37 42.49 -0.66 9.11
CA THR A 37 41.95 0.65 8.72
C THR A 37 40.77 0.54 7.76
N LEU A 38 40.84 -0.36 6.76
CA LEU A 38 39.73 -0.62 5.84
C LEU A 38 38.48 -1.13 6.57
N LEU A 39 38.63 -2.08 7.51
CA LEU A 39 37.50 -2.58 8.30
C LEU A 39 36.83 -1.47 9.14
N LYS A 40 37.63 -0.55 9.71
CA LYS A 40 37.08 0.61 10.42
C LYS A 40 36.34 1.58 9.48
N GLN A 41 36.84 1.76 8.27
CA GLN A 41 36.16 2.56 7.25
C GLN A 41 34.84 1.93 6.82
N VAL A 42 34.81 0.62 6.53
CA VAL A 42 33.59 -0.10 6.17
C VAL A 42 32.57 -0.07 7.31
N ALA A 43 33.01 -0.32 8.55
CA ALA A 43 32.13 -0.27 9.71
C ALA A 43 31.53 1.13 9.94
N SER A 44 32.31 2.19 9.75
CA SER A 44 31.81 3.56 9.90
C SER A 44 30.86 3.99 8.78
N ARG A 45 31.04 3.46 7.55
CA ARG A 45 30.10 3.65 6.44
C ARG A 45 28.77 2.95 6.72
N LEU A 46 28.80 1.65 7.05
CA LEU A 46 27.60 0.87 7.37
C LEU A 46 26.80 1.49 8.52
N LYS A 47 27.48 2.03 9.54
CA LYS A 47 26.80 2.71 10.65
C LYS A 47 26.03 3.94 10.18
N ARG A 48 26.62 4.74 9.27
CA ARG A 48 25.98 5.93 8.72
C ARG A 48 24.80 5.56 7.84
N ASP A 49 24.95 4.53 7.00
CA ASP A 49 23.90 4.09 6.09
C ASP A 49 22.68 3.56 6.86
N LEU A 50 22.91 2.80 7.95
CA LEU A 50 21.84 2.36 8.85
C LEU A 50 21.12 3.52 9.55
N GLU A 51 21.84 4.59 9.89
CA GLU A 51 21.25 5.78 10.52
C GLU A 51 20.37 6.55 9.53
N VAL A 52 20.82 6.70 8.27
CA VAL A 52 20.04 7.30 7.19
C VAL A 52 18.80 6.45 6.86
N ASP A 53 18.96 5.13 6.73
CA ASP A 53 17.84 4.22 6.48
C ASP A 53 16.79 4.28 7.61
N GLY A 54 17.23 4.45 8.86
CA GLY A 54 16.34 4.67 10.00
C GLY A 54 15.49 5.93 9.86
N ILE A 55 16.06 7.02 9.36
CA ILE A 55 15.34 8.29 9.11
C ILE A 55 14.31 8.10 7.99
N VAL A 56 14.73 7.54 6.85
CA VAL A 56 13.84 7.30 5.70
C VAL A 56 12.68 6.38 6.07
N LEU A 57 12.94 5.37 6.90
CA LEU A 57 11.91 4.46 7.38
C LEU A 57 10.90 5.16 8.30
N ALA A 58 11.36 6.08 9.15
CA ALA A 58 10.48 6.87 10.01
C ALA A 58 9.56 7.79 9.19
N GLU A 59 10.11 8.49 8.19
CA GLU A 59 9.34 9.33 7.26
C GLU A 59 8.29 8.51 6.47
N ALA A 60 8.66 7.32 6.00
CA ALA A 60 7.74 6.44 5.30
C ALA A 60 6.60 5.96 6.20
N ASN A 61 6.87 5.63 7.46
CA ASN A 61 5.85 5.24 8.42
C ASN A 61 4.89 6.38 8.76
N GLU A 62 5.40 7.61 8.87
CA GLU A 62 4.55 8.79 9.07
C GLU A 62 3.58 8.99 7.90
N MET A 63 4.08 8.91 6.65
CA MET A 63 3.23 9.00 5.46
C MET A 63 2.18 7.87 5.39
N VAL A 64 2.53 6.64 5.76
CA VAL A 64 1.57 5.52 5.82
C VAL A 64 0.47 5.82 6.84
N THR A 65 0.85 6.32 8.02
CA THR A 65 -0.10 6.67 9.09
C THR A 65 -1.07 7.76 8.64
N GLU A 66 -0.57 8.80 7.97
CA GLU A 66 -1.40 9.88 7.42
C GLU A 66 -2.36 9.36 6.33
N LEU A 67 -1.87 8.50 5.44
CA LEU A 67 -2.69 7.89 4.39
C LEU A 67 -3.78 6.99 4.97
N GLU A 68 -3.48 6.24 6.03
CA GLU A 68 -4.46 5.43 6.76
C GLU A 68 -5.54 6.30 7.41
N GLU A 69 -5.17 7.42 8.02
CA GLU A 69 -6.12 8.36 8.62
C GLU A 69 -7.03 9.00 7.57
N ASN A 70 -6.47 9.40 6.42
CA ASN A 70 -7.23 9.97 5.31
C ASN A 70 -8.15 8.94 4.64
N LEU A 71 -7.70 7.68 4.53
CA LEU A 71 -8.55 6.57 4.13
C LEU A 71 -9.68 6.35 5.14
N GLN A 72 -9.39 6.52 6.43
CA GLN A 72 -10.38 6.37 7.49
C GLN A 72 -11.44 7.47 7.41
N LYS A 73 -11.06 8.72 7.15
CA LYS A 73 -11.98 9.86 6.98
C LYS A 73 -12.84 9.76 5.71
N SER A 74 -12.25 9.30 4.60
CA SER A 74 -12.95 9.18 3.30
C SER A 74 -13.85 7.96 3.18
N SER A 75 -13.60 6.93 3.98
CA SER A 75 -14.41 5.72 4.00
C SER A 75 -15.57 5.86 4.97
N GLY A 76 -16.75 6.24 4.44
CA GLY A 76 -17.95 6.52 5.23
C GLY A 76 -18.29 5.41 6.25
N PRO A 77 -18.70 5.78 7.49
CA PRO A 77 -18.87 4.83 8.60
C PRO A 77 -19.88 3.73 8.32
N SER A 78 -20.97 4.05 7.60
CA SER A 78 -21.97 3.07 7.19
C SER A 78 -21.41 2.03 6.21
N ARG A 79 -20.54 2.45 5.28
CA ARG A 79 -19.91 1.54 4.32
C ARG A 79 -18.98 0.57 5.04
N LYS A 80 -18.15 1.06 5.96
CA LYS A 80 -17.24 0.22 6.74
C LYS A 80 -17.96 -0.81 7.57
N LYS A 81 -19.01 -0.40 8.29
CA LYS A 81 -19.82 -1.33 9.08
C LYS A 81 -20.45 -2.41 8.21
N PHE A 82 -20.86 -2.06 6.99
CA PHE A 82 -21.38 -3.02 6.03
C PHE A 82 -20.30 -3.96 5.49
N GLU A 83 -19.13 -3.45 5.11
CA GLU A 83 -17.97 -4.26 4.67
C GLU A 83 -17.47 -5.20 5.79
N GLU A 84 -17.56 -4.80 7.05
CA GLU A 84 -17.24 -5.64 8.21
C GLU A 84 -18.20 -6.82 8.35
N VAL A 85 -19.52 -6.57 8.32
CA VAL A 85 -20.55 -7.63 8.38
C VAL A 85 -20.40 -8.61 7.22
N LEU A 86 -20.18 -8.11 6.00
CA LEU A 86 -20.03 -8.96 4.83
C LEU A 86 -18.73 -9.79 4.86
N ARG A 87 -17.67 -9.31 5.52
CA ARG A 87 -16.44 -10.10 5.71
C ARG A 87 -16.59 -11.16 6.79
N SER A 88 -17.37 -10.90 7.85
CA SER A 88 -17.59 -11.86 8.93
C SER A 88 -18.53 -12.99 8.54
N ASP A 89 -19.48 -12.74 7.64
CA ASP A 89 -20.39 -13.77 7.15
C ASP A 89 -19.70 -14.68 6.13
N ASN A 90 -20.00 -15.99 6.19
CA ASN A 90 -19.67 -16.91 5.10
C ASN A 90 -20.67 -16.73 3.95
N ASP A 91 -20.24 -16.96 2.69
CA ASP A 91 -21.09 -16.73 1.50
C ASP A 91 -22.41 -17.50 1.58
N CYS A 92 -22.34 -18.73 2.09
CA CYS A 92 -23.51 -19.58 2.30
C CYS A 92 -24.44 -19.04 3.39
N GLU A 93 -23.92 -18.33 4.39
CA GLU A 93 -24.70 -17.81 5.52
C GLU A 93 -25.53 -16.60 5.12
N LEU A 94 -24.94 -15.66 4.37
CA LEU A 94 -25.67 -14.50 3.84
C LEU A 94 -26.84 -14.94 2.94
N VAL A 95 -26.57 -15.83 1.98
CA VAL A 95 -27.60 -16.33 1.05
C VAL A 95 -28.70 -17.10 1.77
N ARG A 96 -28.33 -17.93 2.76
CA ARG A 96 -29.28 -18.68 3.60
C ARG A 96 -30.16 -17.75 4.43
N ASN A 97 -29.57 -16.74 5.07
CA ASN A 97 -30.29 -15.78 5.89
C ASN A 97 -31.27 -14.96 5.03
N LEU A 98 -30.86 -14.54 3.83
CA LEU A 98 -31.73 -13.85 2.87
C LEU A 98 -32.89 -14.72 2.40
N ARG A 99 -32.64 -15.99 2.07
CA ARG A 99 -33.69 -16.94 1.67
C ARG A 99 -34.67 -17.23 2.81
N ASN A 100 -34.21 -17.26 4.06
CA ASN A 100 -35.08 -17.44 5.22
C ASN A 100 -35.92 -16.19 5.52
N ALA A 101 -35.32 -15.01 5.37
CA ALA A 101 -36.01 -13.73 5.64
C ALA A 101 -37.03 -13.38 4.56
N MET A 102 -36.75 -13.74 3.30
CA MET A 102 -37.57 -13.40 2.14
C MET A 102 -37.68 -14.60 1.17
N PRO A 103 -38.46 -15.64 1.53
CA PRO A 103 -38.51 -16.89 0.76
C PRO A 103 -39.07 -16.73 -0.66
N ASP A 104 -40.02 -15.80 -0.85
CA ASP A 104 -40.71 -15.57 -2.13
C ASP A 104 -40.08 -14.45 -2.96
N ALA A 105 -39.02 -13.81 -2.46
CA ALA A 105 -38.38 -12.71 -3.18
C ALA A 105 -37.51 -13.22 -4.33
N VAL A 106 -37.66 -12.58 -5.49
CA VAL A 106 -36.78 -12.82 -6.64
C VAL A 106 -35.41 -12.19 -6.38
N VAL A 107 -34.35 -12.94 -6.68
CA VAL A 107 -32.98 -12.44 -6.58
C VAL A 107 -32.77 -11.35 -7.62
N THR A 108 -32.61 -10.12 -7.16
CA THR A 108 -32.28 -9.00 -8.06
C THR A 108 -30.83 -9.13 -8.55
N PRO A 109 -30.50 -8.59 -9.73
CA PRO A 109 -29.12 -8.56 -10.21
C PRO A 109 -28.15 -7.91 -9.21
N LYS A 110 -28.58 -6.85 -8.51
CA LYS A 110 -27.80 -6.22 -7.43
C LYS A 110 -27.50 -7.19 -6.29
N LEU A 111 -28.48 -7.97 -5.86
CA LEU A 111 -28.29 -8.95 -4.79
C LEU A 111 -27.36 -10.09 -5.22
N HIS A 112 -27.48 -10.54 -6.47
CA HIS A 112 -26.56 -11.53 -7.05
C HIS A 112 -25.12 -11.00 -7.07
N LEU A 113 -24.90 -9.76 -7.53
CA LEU A 113 -23.58 -9.14 -7.54
C LEU A 113 -22.97 -9.06 -6.13
N VAL A 114 -23.77 -8.69 -5.13
CA VAL A 114 -23.31 -8.64 -3.73
C VAL A 114 -22.89 -10.04 -3.26
N ALA A 115 -23.79 -11.02 -3.35
CA ALA A 115 -23.56 -12.34 -2.76
C ALA A 115 -22.52 -13.18 -3.52
N ALA A 116 -22.49 -13.12 -4.85
CA ALA A 116 -21.67 -13.99 -5.68
C ALA A 116 -20.28 -13.42 -6.00
N HIS A 117 -20.13 -12.09 -6.01
CA HIS A 117 -18.89 -11.46 -6.47
C HIS A 117 -18.28 -10.52 -5.43
N LEU A 118 -19.11 -9.71 -4.78
CA LEU A 118 -18.63 -8.64 -3.92
C LEU A 118 -18.10 -9.16 -2.58
N VAL A 119 -18.77 -10.13 -1.97
CA VAL A 119 -18.31 -10.76 -0.73
C VAL A 119 -16.95 -11.47 -0.93
N PRO A 120 -16.76 -12.33 -1.96
CA PRO A 120 -15.44 -12.88 -2.27
C PRO A 120 -14.37 -11.81 -2.50
N TYR A 121 -14.71 -10.75 -3.23
CA TYR A 121 -13.81 -9.64 -3.50
C TYR A 121 -13.37 -8.92 -2.21
N LEU A 122 -14.30 -8.64 -1.28
CA LEU A 122 -14.00 -8.00 0.00
C LEU A 122 -13.05 -8.82 0.87
N ARG A 123 -13.18 -10.15 0.86
CA ARG A 123 -12.26 -11.01 1.61
C ARG A 123 -10.84 -10.94 1.06
N ALA A 124 -10.69 -10.86 -0.26
CA ALA A 124 -9.39 -10.73 -0.91
C ALA A 124 -8.78 -9.33 -0.79
N ASN A 125 -9.58 -8.26 -0.85
CA ASN A 125 -9.10 -6.88 -1.04
C ASN A 125 -9.40 -5.93 0.14
N GLN A 126 -10.03 -6.41 1.22
CA GLN A 126 -10.38 -5.71 2.46
C GLN A 126 -11.41 -4.56 2.33
N SER A 127 -11.53 -3.93 1.17
CA SER A 127 -12.53 -2.90 0.89
C SER A 127 -12.83 -2.79 -0.60
N TRP A 128 -14.09 -2.49 -0.95
CA TRP A 128 -14.48 -2.09 -2.31
C TRP A 128 -14.51 -0.58 -2.50
N GLY A 129 -14.35 0.17 -1.41
CA GLY A 129 -14.46 1.62 -1.34
C GLY A 129 -13.60 2.39 -2.34
N ARG A 130 -12.42 1.84 -2.65
CA ARG A 130 -11.44 2.46 -3.57
C ARG A 130 -11.90 2.45 -5.03
N LEU A 131 -12.87 1.59 -5.37
CA LEU A 131 -13.40 1.44 -6.72
C LEU A 131 -14.73 2.17 -6.93
N THR A 132 -15.28 2.80 -5.89
CA THR A 132 -16.60 3.45 -5.99
C THR A 132 -16.52 4.83 -6.64
N GLU A 133 -17.54 5.19 -7.42
CA GLU A 133 -17.68 6.50 -8.06
C GLU A 133 -18.02 7.65 -7.09
N GLN A 134 -18.07 7.39 -5.78
CA GLN A 134 -18.42 8.40 -4.76
C GLN A 134 -17.52 9.64 -4.79
N SER A 135 -16.24 9.49 -5.12
CA SER A 135 -15.33 10.62 -5.30
C SER A 135 -15.66 11.46 -6.55
N ILE A 136 -16.13 10.81 -7.62
CA ILE A 136 -16.55 11.46 -8.87
C ILE A 136 -17.88 12.20 -8.64
N GLU A 137 -18.83 11.59 -7.94
CA GLU A 137 -20.09 12.24 -7.54
C GLU A 137 -19.85 13.47 -6.66
N ALA A 138 -18.94 13.37 -5.68
CA ALA A 138 -18.55 14.50 -4.84
C ALA A 138 -17.88 15.62 -5.67
N PHE A 139 -17.03 15.26 -6.64
CA PHE A 139 -16.43 16.22 -7.57
C PHE A 139 -17.48 16.92 -8.44
N HIS A 140 -18.46 16.18 -8.97
CA HIS A 140 -19.57 16.77 -9.73
C HIS A 140 -20.38 17.78 -8.90
N ALA A 141 -20.64 17.49 -7.61
CA ALA A 141 -21.33 18.43 -6.73
C ALA A 141 -20.53 19.73 -6.50
N LEU A 142 -19.20 19.62 -6.31
CA LEU A 142 -18.32 20.79 -6.20
C LEU A 142 -18.31 21.60 -7.50
N PHE A 143 -18.19 20.93 -8.64
CA PHE A 143 -18.17 21.57 -9.96
C PHE A 143 -19.48 22.32 -10.26
N ASN A 144 -20.62 21.73 -9.92
CA ASN A 144 -21.92 22.40 -10.06
C ASN A 144 -22.03 23.64 -9.16
N THR A 145 -21.43 23.59 -7.96
CA THR A 145 -21.39 24.74 -7.06
C THR A 145 -20.57 25.89 -7.66
N LEU A 146 -19.45 25.57 -8.33
CA LEU A 146 -18.58 26.55 -8.98
C LEU A 146 -19.19 27.12 -10.28
N ASN A 147 -19.97 26.34 -11.03
CA ASN A 147 -20.68 26.80 -12.23
C ASN A 147 -21.99 27.54 -11.94
N CYS A 148 -22.41 27.60 -10.67
CA CYS A 148 -23.52 28.44 -10.23
C CYS A 148 -23.07 29.86 -9.80
N LEU A 149 -21.78 30.20 -9.96
CA LEU A 149 -21.23 31.56 -9.89
C LEU A 149 -21.04 32.13 -11.30
#